data_AF-A0A967GHD9-F1
#
_entry.id   AF-A0A967GHD9-F1
#
_cell.length_a   1.000
_cell.length_b   1.000
_cell.length_c   1.000
_cell.angle_alpha   90.00
_cell.angle_beta   90.00
_cell.angle_gamma   90.00
#
_symmetry.space_group_name_H-M   'P 1'
#
loop_
_entity.id
_entity.type
_entity.pdbx_description
1 polymer ?
#
loop_
_entity_poly.entity_id
_entity_poly.type
_entity_poly.pdbx_seq_one_letter_code
_entity_poly.pdbx_strand_id
1 'polypeptide(L)'
;LMMGSSFWDIAAIVPELAEEAEVAAPRVAESRDMMAQARFHSFDAIGRFFAKAAQQVPLVIIIDNLHWADEPSLSLLEFLSQTLRRSRVLMLGTYRDAEVSRKSPLLATLGELSRERGVERMRLGGLSAEAIGELARHMIGVSLTASIVEAIYEQTDGNPLFVIELLRVLT
;
A
#
# COMPACT_ATOMS: atom_id res chain seq x y z
N LEU A 1 29.12 7.39 7.75
CA LEU A 1 27.87 7.93 7.16
C LEU A 1 27.27 8.87 8.20
N MET A 2 27.31 10.19 8.00
CA MET A 2 26.68 11.12 8.95
C MET A 2 25.16 10.87 8.96
N MET A 3 24.68 10.15 9.95
CA MET A 3 23.26 10.04 10.27
C MET A 3 22.84 11.39 10.83
N GLY A 4 22.25 12.23 9.96
CA GLY A 4 21.72 13.54 10.36
C GLY A 4 20.50 13.41 11.27
N SER A 5 20.02 14.52 11.80
CA SER A 5 18.86 14.59 12.72
C SER A 5 17.63 13.81 12.24
N SER A 6 17.42 13.70 10.94
CA SER A 6 16.33 12.92 10.32
C SER A 6 16.34 11.42 10.62
N PHE A 7 17.48 10.85 11.04
CA PHE A 7 17.54 9.45 11.46
C PHE A 7 16.76 9.22 12.75
N TRP A 8 16.89 10.12 13.73
CA TRP A 8 16.22 10.01 15.02
C TRP A 8 14.70 10.19 14.90
N ASP A 9 14.25 11.03 13.97
CA ASP A 9 12.83 11.23 13.67
C ASP A 9 12.17 9.98 13.08
N ILE A 10 12.93 9.15 12.34
CA ILE A 10 12.47 7.89 11.74
C ILE A 10 12.59 6.74 12.75
N ALA A 11 13.68 6.69 13.52
CA ALA A 11 13.90 5.68 14.57
C ALA A 11 12.84 5.74 15.67
N ALA A 12 12.24 6.91 15.92
CA ALA A 12 11.11 7.06 16.84
C ALA A 12 9.85 6.28 16.41
N ILE A 13 9.73 5.94 15.12
CA ILE A 13 8.56 5.24 14.53
C ILE A 13 8.88 3.77 14.24
N VAL A 14 10.14 3.43 14.01
CA VAL A 14 10.60 2.07 13.72
C VAL A 14 11.52 1.61 14.85
N PRO A 15 10.99 0.88 15.86
CA PRO A 15 11.76 0.43 17.02
C PRO A 15 13.02 -0.35 16.64
N GLU A 16 12.98 -1.09 15.53
CA GLU A 16 14.09 -1.88 15.00
C GLU A 16 15.26 -1.01 14.51
N LEU A 17 15.02 0.26 14.15
CA LEU A 17 16.07 1.24 13.83
C LEU A 17 16.58 1.98 15.09
N ALA A 18 15.83 1.92 16.19
CA ALA A 18 16.25 2.47 17.48
C ALA A 18 17.18 1.51 18.24
N GLU A 19 17.17 0.20 17.95
CA GLU A 19 18.09 -0.77 18.57
C GLU A 19 19.57 -0.53 18.18
N GLU A 20 19.86 0.11 17.05
CA GLU A 20 21.22 0.57 16.70
C GLU A 20 21.60 1.90 17.36
N ALA A 21 20.68 2.55 18.09
CA ALA A 21 20.76 3.93 18.52
C ALA A 21 20.37 4.06 19.99
N GLU A 22 21.24 3.58 20.89
CA GLU A 22 21.09 3.79 22.33
C GLU A 22 21.04 5.29 22.66
N VAL A 23 19.88 5.77 23.13
CA VAL A 23 19.66 6.63 24.32
C VAL A 23 18.43 7.55 24.18
N ALA A 24 17.49 7.32 25.10
CA ALA A 24 16.53 8.21 25.79
C ALA A 24 15.71 9.24 25.00
N ALA A 25 14.40 8.98 24.88
CA ALA A 25 13.40 10.02 24.62
C ALA A 25 12.85 10.60 25.94
N PRO A 26 12.79 11.93 26.12
CA PRO A 26 12.14 12.55 27.28
C PRO A 26 10.61 12.54 27.11
N ARG A 27 9.90 12.09 28.15
CA ARG A 27 8.43 12.18 28.24
C ARG A 27 8.04 13.56 28.77
N VAL A 28 7.43 14.40 27.92
CA VAL A 28 6.75 15.63 28.35
C VAL A 28 5.34 15.62 27.76
N ALA A 29 4.34 15.89 28.59
CA ALA A 29 2.94 15.99 28.16
C ALA A 29 2.77 17.18 27.21
N GLU A 30 2.54 16.90 25.92
CA GLU A 30 2.65 17.88 24.84
C GLU A 30 1.37 18.68 24.62
N SER A 31 1.50 19.99 24.36
CA SER A 31 0.41 20.80 23.82
C SER A 31 0.04 20.32 22.40
N ARG A 32 -1.21 20.52 21.97
CA ARG A 32 -1.67 20.13 20.63
C ARG A 32 -0.78 20.66 19.50
N ASP A 33 -0.23 21.86 19.66
CA ASP A 33 0.66 22.49 18.67
C ASP A 33 2.02 21.79 18.59
N MET A 34 2.58 21.37 19.74
CA MET A 34 3.82 20.60 19.78
C MET A 34 3.65 19.22 19.14
N MET A 35 2.55 18.52 19.42
CA MET A 35 2.24 17.22 18.81
C MET A 35 2.10 17.33 17.29
N ALA A 36 1.42 18.37 16.80
CA ALA A 36 1.24 18.61 15.37
C ALA A 36 2.59 18.90 14.67
N GLN A 37 3.46 19.67 15.33
CA GLN A 37 4.79 19.99 14.84
C GLN A 37 5.70 18.76 14.82
N ALA A 38 5.71 17.95 15.89
CA ALA A 38 6.45 16.70 15.95
C ALA A 38 6.01 15.74 14.82
N ARG A 39 4.70 15.58 14.61
CA ARG A 39 4.17 14.75 13.51
C ARG A 39 4.60 15.25 12.13
N PHE A 40 4.55 16.56 11.90
CA PHE A 40 5.03 17.13 10.65
C PHE A 40 6.52 16.85 10.42
N HIS A 41 7.35 17.00 11.46
CA HIS A 41 8.77 16.69 11.37
C HIS A 41 9.03 15.22 11.04
N SER A 42 8.31 14.29 11.67
CA SER A 42 8.40 12.87 11.33
C SER A 42 7.99 12.60 9.87
N PHE A 43 6.87 13.17 9.41
CA PHE A 43 6.39 12.98 8.04
C PHE A 43 7.40 13.52 7.01
N ASP A 44 7.94 14.71 7.26
CA ASP A 44 8.96 15.33 6.42
C ASP A 44 10.27 14.54 6.43
N ALA A 45 10.69 13.98 7.57
CA ALA A 45 11.86 13.12 7.65
C ALA A 45 11.69 11.85 6.79
N ILE A 46 10.52 11.19 6.88
CA ILE A 46 10.18 10.02 6.06
C ILE A 46 10.17 10.38 4.57
N GLY A 47 9.53 11.50 4.21
CA GLY A 47 9.49 11.98 2.82
C GLY A 47 10.90 12.26 2.27
N ARG A 48 11.74 12.95 3.03
CA ARG A 48 13.14 13.22 2.65
C ARG A 48 13.96 11.95 2.52
N PHE A 49 13.74 10.96 3.39
CA PHE A 49 14.39 9.66 3.31
C PHE A 49 14.07 8.96 1.98
N PHE A 50 12.80 8.81 1.63
CA PHE A 50 12.41 8.17 0.36
C PHE A 50 12.85 8.99 -0.85
N ALA A 51 12.73 10.32 -0.82
CA ALA A 51 13.20 11.18 -1.90
C ALA A 51 14.71 11.02 -2.15
N LYS A 52 15.51 10.94 -1.08
CA LYS A 52 16.97 10.74 -1.18
C LYS A 52 17.32 9.36 -1.70
N ALA A 53 16.66 8.32 -1.20
CA ALA A 53 16.86 6.95 -1.69
C ALA A 53 16.48 6.83 -3.19
N ALA A 54 15.39 7.50 -3.61
CA ALA A 54 14.92 7.52 -4.99
C ALA A 54 15.88 8.22 -5.98
N GLN A 55 16.84 9.01 -5.49
CA GLN A 55 17.88 9.61 -6.35
C GLN A 55 18.90 8.58 -6.81
N GLN A 56 19.15 7.54 -6.01
CA GLN A 56 20.09 6.47 -6.36
C GLN A 56 19.44 5.45 -7.28
N VAL A 57 18.24 4.98 -6.93
CA VAL A 57 17.46 3.99 -7.68
C VAL A 57 15.97 4.32 -7.61
N PRO A 58 15.17 4.09 -8.67
CA PRO A 58 13.72 4.20 -8.58
C PRO A 58 13.15 3.30 -7.48
N LEU A 59 12.15 3.78 -6.76
CA LEU A 59 11.49 3.02 -5.69
C LEU A 59 10.03 2.73 -6.02
N VAL A 60 9.58 1.53 -5.64
CA VAL A 60 8.15 1.17 -5.58
C VAL A 60 7.82 0.92 -4.11
N ILE A 61 6.90 1.70 -3.56
CA ILE A 61 6.40 1.55 -2.19
C ILE A 61 5.01 0.91 -2.28
N ILE A 62 4.88 -0.31 -1.78
CA ILE A 62 3.60 -1.03 -1.75
C ILE A 62 3.04 -0.94 -0.34
N ILE A 63 1.82 -0.42 -0.22
CA ILE A 63 1.10 -0.29 1.04
C ILE A 63 -0.14 -1.16 0.95
N ASP A 64 -0.11 -2.27 1.68
CA ASP A 64 -1.20 -3.23 1.67
C ASP A 64 -2.25 -2.91 2.73
N ASN A 65 -3.49 -3.35 2.49
CA ASN A 65 -4.61 -3.29 3.42
C ASN A 65 -4.95 -1.88 3.95
N LEU A 66 -4.93 -0.86 3.09
CA LEU A 66 -5.25 0.53 3.50
C LEU A 66 -6.63 0.68 4.15
N HIS A 67 -7.56 -0.25 3.93
CA HIS A 67 -8.89 -0.25 4.56
C HIS A 67 -8.84 -0.46 6.08
N TRP A 68 -7.72 -0.93 6.62
CA TRP A 68 -7.47 -1.07 8.06
C TRP A 68 -6.51 -0.01 8.61
N ALA A 69 -6.05 0.93 7.78
CA ALA A 69 -5.16 1.99 8.23
C ALA A 69 -5.90 3.00 9.14
N ASP A 70 -5.20 3.45 10.17
CA ASP A 70 -5.66 4.50 11.07
C ASP A 70 -5.49 5.91 10.46
N GLU A 71 -6.10 6.92 11.07
CA GLU A 71 -6.03 8.30 10.55
C GLU A 71 -4.59 8.84 10.43
N PRO A 72 -3.67 8.61 11.38
CA PRO A 72 -2.29 9.04 11.23
C PRO A 72 -1.56 8.40 10.05
N SER A 73 -1.75 7.09 9.80
CA SER A 73 -1.13 6.40 8.65
C SER A 73 -1.64 6.94 7.33
N LEU A 74 -2.95 7.19 7.23
CA LEU A 74 -3.57 7.78 6.04
C LEU A 74 -3.13 9.24 5.81
N SER A 75 -2.96 10.01 6.90
CA SER A 75 -2.41 11.37 6.81
C SER A 75 -0.97 11.37 6.30
N LEU A 76 -0.16 10.37 6.68
CA LEU A 76 1.20 10.20 6.15
C LEU A 76 1.15 9.84 4.65
N LEU A 77 0.23 8.97 4.23
CA LEU A 77 0.05 8.62 2.82
C LEU A 77 -0.25 9.86 1.96
N GLU A 78 -1.19 10.71 2.39
CA GLU A 78 -1.51 11.98 1.73
C GLU A 78 -0.31 12.94 1.71
N PHE A 79 0.42 13.05 2.81
CA PHE A 79 1.61 13.89 2.87
C PHE A 79 2.68 13.41 1.88
N LEU A 80 2.93 12.10 1.82
CA LEU A 80 3.93 11.50 0.93
C LEU A 80 3.51 11.57 -0.53
N SER A 81 2.23 11.44 -0.87
CA SER A 81 1.75 11.57 -2.27
C SER A 81 2.07 12.94 -2.85
N GLN A 82 1.94 13.98 -2.03
CA GLN A 82 2.26 15.35 -2.43
C GLN A 82 3.77 15.59 -2.47
N THR A 83 4.48 15.15 -1.44
CA THR A 83 5.91 15.45 -1.24
C THR A 83 6.79 14.68 -2.23
N LEU A 84 6.42 13.44 -2.56
CA LEU A 84 7.18 12.57 -3.46
C LEU A 84 6.77 12.70 -4.93
N ARG A 85 5.81 13.56 -5.28
CA ARG A 85 5.25 13.69 -6.64
C ARG A 85 6.29 13.92 -7.74
N ARG A 86 7.44 14.54 -7.43
CA ARG A 86 8.52 14.82 -8.40
C ARG A 86 9.73 13.89 -8.24
N SER A 87 9.65 12.94 -7.32
CA SER A 87 10.69 11.95 -7.03
C SER A 87 10.49 10.71 -7.93
N ARG A 88 11.52 9.87 -8.04
CA ARG A 88 11.44 8.58 -8.75
C ARG A 88 10.80 7.51 -7.86
N VAL A 89 9.63 7.81 -7.31
CA VAL A 89 8.88 6.92 -6.41
C VAL A 89 7.50 6.65 -7.00
N LEU A 90 7.16 5.37 -7.14
CA LEU A 90 5.80 4.91 -7.39
C LEU A 90 5.22 4.39 -6.07
N MET A 91 4.06 4.91 -5.66
CA MET A 91 3.33 4.37 -4.52
C MET A 91 2.13 3.58 -5.01
N LEU A 92 1.97 2.35 -4.51
CA LEU A 92 0.86 1.47 -4.82
C LEU A 92 0.13 1.13 -3.52
N GLY A 93 -1.12 1.56 -3.43
CA GLY A 93 -1.99 1.25 -2.31
C GLY A 93 -3.02 0.20 -2.70
N THR A 94 -3.20 -0.84 -1.89
CA THR A 94 -4.26 -1.83 -2.07
C THR A 94 -5.25 -1.75 -0.91
N TYR A 95 -6.53 -1.97 -1.23
CA TYR A 95 -7.59 -2.03 -0.24
C TYR A 95 -8.79 -2.80 -0.81
N ARG A 96 -9.69 -3.21 0.09
CA ARG A 96 -10.88 -3.99 -0.28
C ARG A 96 -12.10 -3.08 -0.32
N ASP A 97 -12.64 -2.82 -1.51
CA ASP A 97 -13.83 -1.97 -1.68
C ASP A 97 -14.99 -2.39 -0.75
N ALA A 98 -15.19 -3.69 -0.55
CA ALA A 98 -16.26 -4.25 0.30
C ALA A 98 -16.11 -3.95 1.80
N GLU A 99 -14.88 -3.70 2.29
CA GLU A 99 -14.60 -3.43 3.70
C GLU A 99 -14.56 -1.93 4.02
N VAL A 100 -14.67 -1.07 3.00
CA VAL A 100 -14.69 0.38 3.17
C VAL A 100 -16.10 0.86 3.49
N SER A 101 -16.40 1.00 4.77
CA SER A 101 -17.67 1.57 5.24
C SER A 101 -17.75 3.09 4.99
N ARG A 102 -18.97 3.65 4.99
CA ARG A 102 -19.19 5.12 4.84
C ARG A 102 -18.51 5.98 5.91
N LYS A 103 -18.09 5.39 7.03
CA LYS A 103 -17.39 6.07 8.13
C LYS A 103 -15.87 5.82 8.10
N SER A 104 -15.38 5.01 7.17
CA SER A 104 -13.96 4.69 7.06
C SER A 104 -13.17 5.97 6.74
N PRO A 105 -12.13 6.30 7.51
CA PRO A 105 -11.24 7.42 7.20
C PRO A 105 -10.62 7.33 5.80
N LEU A 106 -10.41 6.10 5.30
CA LEU A 106 -9.90 5.85 3.96
C LEU A 106 -10.77 6.48 2.87
N LEU A 107 -12.09 6.60 3.03
CA LEU A 107 -12.93 7.25 2.01
C LEU A 107 -12.58 8.73 1.82
N ALA A 108 -12.32 9.43 2.93
CA ALA A 108 -11.90 10.83 2.88
C ALA A 108 -10.54 10.93 2.17
N THR A 109 -9.59 10.09 2.57
CA THR A 109 -8.25 10.04 1.96
C THR A 109 -8.29 9.72 0.46
N LEU A 110 -9.07 8.71 0.04
CA LEU A 110 -9.25 8.42 -1.38
C LEU A 110 -9.89 9.59 -2.14
N GLY A 111 -10.81 10.31 -1.50
CA GLY A 111 -11.40 11.55 -2.02
C GLY A 111 -10.36 12.66 -2.23
N GLU A 112 -9.46 12.87 -1.28
CA GLU A 112 -8.34 13.82 -1.41
C GLU A 112 -7.38 13.40 -2.53
N LEU A 113 -6.89 12.15 -2.47
CA LEU A 113 -5.93 11.61 -3.43
C LEU A 113 -6.45 11.61 -4.87
N SER A 114 -7.75 11.34 -5.08
CA SER A 114 -8.37 11.39 -6.42
C SER A 114 -8.30 12.75 -7.11
N ARG A 115 -8.07 13.84 -6.36
CA ARG A 115 -7.93 15.19 -6.91
C ARG A 115 -6.48 15.52 -7.25
N GLU A 116 -5.53 14.69 -6.81
CA GLU A 116 -4.11 14.88 -7.07
C GLU A 116 -3.74 14.40 -8.48
N ARG A 117 -2.88 15.18 -9.14
CA ARG A 117 -2.34 14.79 -10.44
C ARG A 117 -1.35 13.65 -10.26
N GLY A 118 -1.53 12.57 -11.04
CA GLY A 118 -0.65 11.40 -11.01
C GLY A 118 -1.11 10.29 -10.07
N VAL A 119 -2.30 10.43 -9.45
CA VAL A 119 -2.97 9.33 -8.74
C VAL A 119 -3.96 8.67 -9.68
N GLU A 120 -3.88 7.34 -9.77
CA GLU A 120 -4.82 6.50 -10.51
C GLU A 120 -5.42 5.45 -9.58
N ARG A 121 -6.74 5.23 -9.71
CA ARG A 121 -7.45 4.16 -9.00
C ARG A 121 -7.84 3.07 -10.00
N MET A 122 -7.20 1.92 -9.87
CA MET A 122 -7.52 0.74 -10.67
C MET A 122 -8.46 -0.17 -9.89
N ARG A 123 -9.67 -0.40 -10.41
CA ARG A 123 -10.59 -1.37 -9.83
C ARG A 123 -10.28 -2.76 -10.40
N LEU A 124 -9.97 -3.69 -9.51
CA LEU A 124 -9.75 -5.10 -9.89
C LEU A 124 -11.06 -5.88 -9.74
N GLY A 125 -11.50 -6.49 -10.84
CA GLY A 125 -12.61 -7.45 -10.84
C GLY A 125 -12.13 -8.90 -10.76
N GLY A 126 -13.07 -9.84 -10.79
CA GLY A 126 -12.76 -11.25 -11.03
C GLY A 126 -12.12 -11.46 -12.40
N LEU A 127 -11.40 -12.57 -12.56
CA LEU A 127 -10.85 -13.04 -13.82
C LEU A 127 -11.98 -13.31 -14.80
N SER A 128 -11.81 -12.87 -16.06
CA SER A 128 -12.72 -13.28 -17.13
C SER A 128 -12.54 -14.77 -17.46
N ALA A 129 -13.50 -15.36 -18.17
CA ALA A 129 -13.39 -16.73 -18.67
C ALA A 129 -12.10 -16.94 -19.49
N GLU A 130 -11.73 -15.97 -20.34
CA GLU A 130 -10.49 -16.02 -21.11
C GLU A 130 -9.26 -16.05 -20.20
N ALA A 131 -9.22 -15.18 -19.18
CA ALA A 131 -8.13 -15.13 -18.21
C ALA A 131 -8.03 -16.42 -17.38
N ILE A 132 -9.15 -17.08 -17.07
CA ILE A 132 -9.17 -18.40 -16.42
C ILE A 132 -8.55 -19.46 -17.33
N GLY A 133 -8.90 -19.48 -18.61
CA GLY A 133 -8.31 -20.40 -19.59
C GLY A 133 -6.81 -20.21 -19.76
N GLU A 134 -6.35 -18.95 -19.79
CA GLU A 134 -4.92 -18.63 -19.80
C GLU A 134 -4.23 -19.06 -18.51
N LEU A 135 -4.83 -18.79 -17.35
CA LEU A 135 -4.31 -19.18 -16.05
C LEU A 135 -4.15 -20.71 -15.96
N ALA A 136 -5.15 -21.47 -16.40
CA ALA A 136 -5.10 -22.93 -16.43
C ALA A 136 -3.94 -23.44 -17.30
N ARG A 137 -3.75 -22.86 -18.49
CA ARG A 137 -2.64 -23.22 -19.38
C ARG A 137 -1.28 -23.01 -18.71
N HIS A 138 -1.11 -21.92 -17.98
CA HIS A 138 0.15 -21.62 -17.28
C HIS A 138 0.35 -22.43 -16.01
N MET A 139 -0.71 -22.71 -15.26
CA MET A 139 -0.62 -23.37 -13.95
C MET A 139 -0.51 -24.89 -14.04
N ILE A 140 -1.32 -25.52 -14.89
CA ILE A 140 -1.45 -26.99 -14.98
C ILE A 140 -1.03 -27.54 -16.35
N GLY A 141 -0.57 -26.68 -17.27
CA GLY A 141 -0.03 -27.09 -18.57
C GLY A 141 -1.07 -27.62 -19.57
N VAL A 142 -2.36 -27.57 -19.23
CA VAL A 142 -3.45 -28.04 -20.09
C VAL A 142 -4.33 -26.90 -20.57
N SER A 143 -4.83 -27.01 -21.79
CA SER A 143 -5.88 -26.12 -22.30
C SER A 143 -7.23 -26.73 -21.96
N LEU A 144 -7.99 -26.06 -21.09
CA LEU A 144 -9.34 -26.46 -20.73
C LEU A 144 -10.32 -26.21 -21.87
N THR A 145 -11.35 -27.04 -21.98
CA THR A 145 -12.46 -26.78 -22.90
C THR A 145 -13.26 -25.58 -22.43
N ALA A 146 -13.94 -24.88 -23.36
CA ALA A 146 -14.79 -23.74 -23.02
C ALA A 146 -15.83 -24.07 -21.94
N SER A 147 -16.42 -25.27 -22.00
CA SER A 147 -17.38 -25.74 -20.99
C SER A 147 -16.80 -25.86 -19.58
N ILE A 148 -15.54 -26.29 -19.43
CA ILE A 148 -14.89 -26.40 -18.13
C ILE A 148 -14.54 -25.00 -17.61
N VAL A 149 -14.04 -24.12 -18.49
CA VAL A 149 -13.75 -22.72 -18.14
C VAL A 149 -15.01 -22.00 -17.65
N GLU A 150 -16.12 -22.17 -18.36
CA GLU A 150 -17.42 -21.59 -17.99
C GLU A 150 -17.92 -22.13 -16.66
N ALA A 151 -17.84 -23.45 -16.42
CA ALA A 151 -18.19 -24.05 -15.14
C ALA A 151 -17.33 -23.51 -13.98
N ILE A 152 -16.02 -23.33 -14.19
CA ILE A 152 -15.14 -22.71 -13.19
C ILE A 152 -15.55 -21.26 -12.95
N TYR A 153 -15.81 -20.49 -14.01
CA TYR A 153 -16.22 -19.10 -13.89
C TYR A 153 -17.54 -18.97 -13.10
N GLU A 154 -18.57 -19.75 -13.44
CA GLU A 154 -19.87 -19.72 -12.74
C GLU A 154 -19.77 -20.05 -11.24
N GLN A 155 -18.89 -20.99 -10.87
CA GLN A 155 -18.72 -21.39 -9.47
C GLN A 155 -17.87 -20.41 -8.65
N THR A 156 -16.99 -19.65 -9.31
CA THR A 156 -16.01 -18.79 -8.63
C THR A 156 -16.29 -17.30 -8.78
N ASP A 157 -17.19 -16.93 -9.70
CA ASP A 157 -17.38 -15.56 -10.18
C ASP A 157 -16.05 -14.90 -10.59
N GLY A 158 -15.15 -15.71 -11.16
CA GLY A 158 -13.80 -15.29 -11.53
C GLY A 158 -12.86 -14.99 -10.35
N ASN A 159 -13.23 -15.29 -9.11
CA ASN A 159 -12.37 -15.04 -7.96
C ASN A 159 -11.03 -15.80 -8.10
N PRO A 160 -9.87 -15.10 -8.21
CA PRO A 160 -8.59 -15.75 -8.49
C PRO A 160 -8.22 -16.85 -7.48
N LEU A 161 -8.54 -16.65 -6.19
CA LEU A 161 -8.25 -17.64 -5.15
C LEU A 161 -9.03 -18.93 -5.41
N PHE A 162 -10.34 -18.83 -5.62
CA PHE A 162 -11.19 -20.01 -5.85
C PHE A 162 -10.89 -20.68 -7.20
N VAL A 163 -10.60 -19.90 -8.24
CA VAL A 163 -10.14 -20.45 -9.53
C VAL A 163 -8.87 -21.28 -9.33
N ILE A 164 -7.87 -20.74 -8.63
CA ILE A 164 -6.61 -21.44 -8.35
C ILE A 164 -6.85 -22.73 -7.58
N GLU A 165 -7.70 -22.70 -6.54
CA GLU A 165 -8.00 -23.91 -5.76
C GLU A 165 -8.70 -24.98 -6.60
N LEU A 166 -9.66 -24.62 -7.46
CA LEU A 166 -10.30 -25.58 -8.36
C LEU A 166 -9.31 -26.16 -9.39
N LEU A 167 -8.42 -25.34 -9.94
CA LEU A 167 -7.41 -25.82 -10.90
C LEU A 167 -6.42 -26.79 -10.24
N ARG A 168 -6.06 -26.59 -8.97
CA ARG A 168 -5.17 -27.51 -8.24
C ARG A 168 -5.74 -28.91 -8.08
N VAL A 169 -7.06 -29.06 -7.99
CA VAL A 169 -7.74 -30.38 -7.91
C VAL A 169 -7.61 -31.16 -9.22
N LEU A 170 -7.30 -30.50 -10.34
CA LEU A 170 -7.15 -31.12 -11.66
C LEU A 170 -5.70 -31.57 -11.97
N THR A 171 -4.76 -31.36 -11.04
CA THR A 171 -3.34 -31.80 -11.12
C THR A 171 -3.11 -33.06 -10.30
#